data_AF-A0A958A229-F1
#
_entry.id   AF-A0A958A229-F1
#
_cell.length_a   1.000
_cell.length_b   1.000
_cell.length_c   1.000
_cell.angle_alpha   90.00
_cell.angle_beta   90.00
_cell.angle_gamma   90.00
#
_symmetry.space_group_name_H-M   'P 1'
#
loop_
_entity.id
_entity.type
_entity.pdbx_description
1 polymer ?
#
loop_
_entity_poly.entity_id
_entity_poly.type
_entity_poly.pdbx_seq_one_letter_code
_entity_poly.pdbx_strand_id
1 'polypeptide(L)'
;MHLVQSLKQHIGLVVILLIYLALATAHSLIVPLTTGNDEWAHFLYVRFIAEQGHLPATEAERTEAGYKSDAPPLYHLLVAATTAAIE
;
A
#
# COMPACT_ATOMS: atom_id res chain seq x y z
N MET A 1 -8.33 28.00 -10.83
CA MET A 1 -7.24 29.01 -10.89
C MET A 1 -6.30 28.95 -9.69
N HIS A 2 -6.81 28.82 -8.45
CA HIS A 2 -5.97 28.72 -7.25
C HIS A 2 -5.00 27.52 -7.22
N LEU A 3 -5.43 26.32 -7.64
CA LEU A 3 -4.57 25.13 -7.64
C LEU A 3 -3.30 25.30 -8.49
N VAL A 4 -3.44 25.84 -9.71
CA VAL A 4 -2.31 26.07 -10.62
C VAL A 4 -1.35 27.11 -10.07
N GLN A 5 -1.87 28.13 -9.39
CA GLN A 5 -1.06 29.14 -8.71
C GLN A 5 -0.26 28.51 -7.55
N SER A 6 -0.90 27.67 -6.74
CA SER A 6 -0.26 26.95 -5.65
C SER A 6 0.81 25.97 -6.16
N LEU A 7 0.55 25.26 -7.25
CA LEU A 7 1.54 24.37 -7.87
C LEU A 7 2.77 25.13 -8.39
N LYS A 8 2.56 26.30 -9.01
CA LYS A 8 3.67 27.17 -9.44
C LYS A 8 4.51 27.68 -8.27
N GLN A 9 3.87 28.03 -7.15
CA GLN A 9 4.56 28.44 -5.92
C GLN A 9 5.40 27.32 -5.29
N HIS A 10 5.01 26.06 -5.51
CA HIS A 10 5.65 24.89 -4.91
C HIS A 10 6.29 23.98 -5.97
N ILE A 11 6.75 24.55 -7.08
CA ILE A 11 7.25 23.77 -8.22
C ILE A 11 8.41 22.84 -7.84
N GLY A 12 9.27 23.24 -6.90
CA GLY A 12 10.33 22.38 -6.38
C GLY A 12 9.80 21.12 -5.69
N LEU A 13 8.75 21.25 -4.87
CA LEU A 13 8.08 20.10 -4.24
C LEU A 13 7.43 19.20 -5.29
N VAL A 14 6.77 19.79 -6.29
CA VAL A 14 6.17 19.02 -7.39
C VAL A 14 7.23 18.20 -8.12
N VAL A 15 8.38 18.79 -8.44
CA VAL A 15 9.49 18.09 -9.08
C VAL A 15 9.99 16.94 -8.22
N ILE A 16 10.18 17.15 -6.91
CA ILE A 16 10.62 16.09 -5.98
C ILE A 16 9.60 14.94 -5.95
N LEU A 17 8.30 15.25 -5.88
CA LEU A 17 7.24 14.23 -5.88
C LEU A 17 7.19 13.45 -7.19
N LEU A 18 7.40 14.11 -8.33
CA LEU A 18 7.47 13.44 -9.63
C LEU A 18 8.68 12.53 -9.74
N ILE A 19 9.86 12.96 -9.26
CA ILE A 19 11.06 12.12 -9.21
C ILE A 19 10.83 10.92 -8.29
N TYR A 20 10.28 11.15 -7.09
CA TYR A 20 9.95 10.08 -6.15
C TYR A 20 9.00 9.05 -6.77
N LEU A 21 7.92 9.51 -7.41
CA LEU A 21 6.94 8.64 -8.06
C LEU A 21 7.56 7.81 -9.19
N ALA A 22 8.42 8.43 -10.01
CA ALA A 22 9.13 7.74 -11.07
C ALA A 22 10.07 6.66 -10.53
N LEU A 23 10.85 6.98 -9.49
CA LEU A 23 11.75 6.02 -8.83
C LEU A 23 11.00 4.88 -8.15
N ALA A 24 9.93 5.18 -7.41
CA ALA A 24 9.10 4.19 -6.74
C ALA A 24 8.45 3.22 -7.75
N THR A 25 7.97 3.75 -8.88
CA THR A 25 7.39 2.95 -9.96
C THR A 25 8.46 2.07 -10.62
N ALA A 26 9.62 2.63 -10.95
CA ALA A 26 10.72 1.84 -11.51
C ALA A 26 11.16 0.72 -10.56
N HIS A 27 11.28 1.02 -9.26
CA HIS A 27 11.59 0.02 -8.24
C HIS A 27 10.52 -1.09 -8.21
N SER A 28 9.24 -0.74 -8.24
CA SER A 28 8.12 -1.70 -8.24
C SER A 28 8.08 -2.62 -9.47
N LEU A 29 8.70 -2.21 -10.58
CA LEU A 29 8.75 -3.00 -11.83
C LEU A 29 10.03 -3.84 -11.94
N ILE A 30 11.14 -3.39 -11.35
CA ILE A 30 12.45 -4.03 -11.47
C ILE A 30 12.69 -5.02 -10.34
N VAL A 31 12.30 -4.68 -9.13
CA VAL A 31 12.52 -5.53 -7.96
C VAL A 31 11.46 -6.63 -7.94
N PRO A 32 11.84 -7.91 -7.89
CA PRO A 32 10.89 -9.00 -7.84
C PRO A 32 9.98 -8.87 -6.62
N LEU A 33 8.69 -9.11 -6.82
CA LEU A 33 7.72 -9.22 -5.73
C LEU A 33 8.20 -10.27 -4.72
N THR A 34 7.92 -10.03 -3.44
CA THR A 34 8.25 -10.91 -2.29
C THR A 34 9.73 -11.01 -1.94
N THR A 35 10.55 -10.05 -2.36
CA THR A 35 11.97 -9.98 -1.97
C THR A 35 12.24 -9.05 -0.80
N GLY A 36 11.33 -8.12 -0.51
CA GLY A 36 11.39 -7.29 0.68
C GLY A 36 11.03 -8.07 1.94
N ASN A 37 11.77 -7.80 3.03
CA ASN A 37 11.73 -8.56 4.28
C ASN A 37 10.31 -8.74 4.87
N ASP A 38 9.44 -7.74 4.68
CA ASP A 38 8.08 -7.72 5.22
C ASP A 38 6.98 -7.82 4.13
N GLU A 39 7.34 -7.87 2.84
CA GLU A 39 6.38 -7.79 1.73
C GLU A 39 5.32 -8.89 1.80
N TRP A 40 5.75 -10.11 2.13
CA TRP A 40 4.84 -11.24 2.24
C TRP A 40 3.82 -11.06 3.36
N ALA A 41 4.21 -10.50 4.51
CA ALA A 41 3.30 -10.27 5.62
C ALA A 41 2.27 -9.17 5.31
N HIS A 42 2.67 -8.14 4.55
CA HIS A 42 1.73 -7.14 4.04
C HIS A 42 0.74 -7.75 3.04
N PHE A 43 1.22 -8.61 2.15
CA PHE A 43 0.38 -9.33 1.20
C PHE A 43 -0.67 -10.19 1.89
N LEU A 44 -0.27 -11.02 2.87
CA LEU A 44 -1.19 -11.88 3.63
C LEU A 44 -2.30 -11.08 4.32
N TYR A 45 -1.97 -9.93 4.90
CA TYR A 45 -2.96 -9.09 5.56
C TYR A 45 -3.92 -8.43 4.57
N VAL A 46 -3.42 -7.94 3.43
CA VAL A 46 -4.28 -7.42 2.34
C VAL A 46 -5.23 -8.50 1.83
N ARG A 47 -4.70 -9.70 1.56
CA ARG A 47 -5.48 -10.85 1.08
C ARG A 47 -6.56 -11.23 2.09
N PHE A 48 -6.24 -11.32 3.37
CA PHE A 48 -7.23 -11.59 4.42
C PHE A 48 -8.38 -10.58 4.38
N ILE A 49 -8.08 -9.28 4.30
CA ILE A 49 -9.12 -8.24 4.24
C ILE A 49 -9.95 -8.36 2.95
N ALA A 50 -9.30 -8.65 1.81
CA ALA A 50 -9.98 -8.81 0.53
C ALA A 50 -10.93 -10.03 0.52
N GLU A 51 -10.48 -11.16 1.09
CA GLU A 51 -11.25 -12.41 1.16
C GLU A 51 -12.37 -12.35 2.19
N GLN A 52 -12.11 -11.80 3.38
CA GLN A 52 -13.07 -11.80 4.50
C GLN A 52 -13.98 -10.55 4.52
N GLY A 53 -13.54 -9.45 3.90
CA GLY A 53 -14.28 -8.18 3.90
C GLY A 53 -14.26 -7.44 5.23
N HIS A 54 -13.43 -7.87 6.19
CA HIS A 54 -13.26 -7.21 7.49
C HIS A 54 -11.82 -7.31 8.01
N LEU A 55 -11.53 -6.53 9.05
CA LEU A 55 -10.25 -6.63 9.76
C LEU A 55 -10.24 -7.88 10.67
N PRO A 56 -9.05 -8.46 10.95
CA PRO A 56 -8.88 -9.53 11.92
C PRO A 56 -9.40 -9.11 13.30
N ALA A 57 -10.44 -9.80 13.77
CA ALA A 57 -11.10 -9.57 15.05
C ALA A 57 -10.62 -10.54 16.14
N THR A 58 -10.10 -11.71 15.75
CA THR A 58 -9.63 -12.76 16.68
C THR A 58 -8.12 -12.98 16.59
N GLU A 59 -7.51 -13.56 17.63
CA GLU A 59 -6.09 -13.96 17.61
C GLU A 59 -5.79 -15.00 16.52
N ALA A 60 -6.75 -15.88 16.23
CA ALA A 60 -6.64 -16.85 15.14
C ALA A 60 -6.56 -16.14 13.78
N GLU A 61 -7.46 -15.19 13.53
CA GLU A 61 -7.46 -14.37 12.30
C GLU A 61 -6.21 -13.50 12.20
N ARG A 62 -5.71 -12.95 13.31
CA ARG A 62 -4.45 -12.19 13.34
C ARG A 62 -3.26 -13.05 12.96
N THR A 63 -3.26 -14.31 13.39
CA THR A 63 -2.22 -15.29 13.04
C THR A 63 -2.30 -15.63 11.56
N GLU A 64 -3.51 -15.82 11.01
CA GLU A 64 -3.75 -16.09 9.60
C GLU A 64 -3.36 -14.91 8.69
N ALA A 65 -3.73 -13.69 9.08
CA ALA A 65 -3.38 -12.46 8.37
C ALA A 65 -1.88 -12.10 8.43
N GLY A 66 -1.06 -12.89 9.15
CA GLY A 66 0.38 -12.71 9.28
C GLY A 66 0.78 -11.69 10.34
N TYR A 67 2.07 -11.67 10.69
CA TYR A 67 2.58 -10.90 11.83
C TYR A 67 2.48 -9.38 11.69
N LYS A 68 2.15 -8.85 10.49
CA LYS A 68 1.89 -7.43 10.24
C LYS A 68 0.42 -7.05 10.42
N SER A 69 -0.44 -7.96 10.89
CA SER A 69 -1.85 -7.69 11.20
C SER A 69 -2.06 -6.74 12.40
N ASP A 70 -0.98 -6.40 13.11
CA ASP A 70 -0.90 -5.37 14.14
C ASP A 70 -0.71 -3.95 13.57
N ALA A 71 -0.35 -3.83 12.28
CA ALA A 71 -0.09 -2.54 11.65
C ALA A 71 -1.38 -1.69 11.51
N PRO A 72 -1.26 -0.35 11.51
CA PRO A 72 -2.40 0.53 11.22
C PRO A 72 -3.06 0.18 9.88
N PRO A 73 -4.39 0.00 9.83
CA PRO A 73 -5.04 -0.72 8.74
C PRO A 73 -5.28 0.11 7.48
N LEU A 74 -5.04 1.43 7.51
CA LEU A 74 -5.43 2.33 6.42
C LEU A 74 -4.82 1.92 5.07
N TYR A 75 -3.53 1.58 5.07
CA TYR A 75 -2.84 1.11 3.87
C TYR A 75 -3.47 -0.20 3.36
N HIS A 76 -3.59 -1.21 4.22
CA HIS A 76 -4.09 -2.54 3.84
C HIS A 76 -5.55 -2.52 3.39
N LEU A 77 -6.39 -1.69 4.03
CA LEU A 77 -7.79 -1.47 3.62
C LEU A 77 -7.89 -0.86 2.22
N LEU A 78 -7.09 0.16 1.93
CA LEU A 78 -7.09 0.81 0.62
C LEU A 78 -6.62 -0.16 -0.47
N VAL A 79 -5.53 -0.90 -0.22
CA VAL A 79 -5.02 -1.89 -1.17
C VAL A 79 -6.05 -3.00 -1.38
N ALA A 80 -6.58 -3.60 -0.30
CA ALA A 80 -7.60 -4.65 -0.38
C ALA A 80 -8.83 -4.20 -1.17
N ALA A 81 -9.32 -2.97 -0.95
CA ALA A 81 -10.45 -2.44 -1.71
C ALA A 81 -10.18 -2.33 -3.22
N THR A 82 -8.94 -2.09 -3.62
CA THR A 82 -8.53 -2.01 -5.03
C THR A 82 -8.14 -3.35 -5.66
N THR A 83 -7.82 -4.36 -4.84
CA THR A 83 -7.39 -5.68 -5.31
C THR A 83 -8.44 -6.78 -5.13
N ALA A 84 -9.48 -6.57 -4.33
CA ALA A 84 -10.51 -7.57 -4.02
C ALA A 84 -11.27 -8.12 -5.24
N ALA A 85 -11.20 -7.46 -6.40
CA ALA A 85 -11.84 -7.94 -7.64
C ALA A 85 -10.89 -8.79 -8.52
N ILE A 86 -9.63 -8.93 -8.13
CA ILE A 86 -8.56 -9.55 -8.94
C ILE A 86 -8.10 -10.88 -8.32
N GLU A 87 -8.41 -11.12 -7.04
CA GLU A 87 -8.24 -12.41 -6.35
C GLU A 87 -9.51 -13.25 -6.40
#